data_AF-A0A7D9KWS7-F1
#
_entry.id   AF-A0A7D9KWS7-F1
#
_cell.length_a   1.000
_cell.length_b   1.000
_cell.length_c   1.000
_cell.angle_alpha   90.00
_cell.angle_beta   90.00
_cell.angle_gamma   90.00
#
_symmetry.space_group_name_H-M   'P 1'
#
loop_
_entity.id
_entity.type
_entity.pdbx_description
1 polymer ?
#
loop_
_entity_poly.entity_id
_entity_poly.type
_entity_poly.pdbx_seq_one_letter_code
_entity_poly.pdbx_strand_id
1 'polypeptide(L)'
;RSPGTPTESKLDENMFHFPTCRVSECIPEFCNLVYTTLVEATESNKPGNVKLFYTARNMFELYLVVVPTYYEEDLRELPQMSALHYNNCMYLAHHLLTLGHQFLPKLPEHLKRGAATFVDMISPMRNLGEKCFEDQLRKQSHILLDILDGGGGFTDLYATLVEKSIQQVCLQLRKLSRVWKDILPENIYKSALGTLLNISLNKFLADILKLEVEA
;
A
#
# COMPACT_ATOMS: atom_id res chain seq x y z
N ARG A 1 41.25 18.38 -26.83
CA ARG A 1 40.00 17.96 -26.14
C ARG A 1 40.42 17.13 -24.94
N SER A 2 40.33 17.69 -23.74
CA SER A 2 40.60 16.97 -22.50
C SER A 2 39.49 15.93 -22.26
N PRO A 3 39.79 14.72 -21.77
CA PRO A 3 38.76 13.75 -21.42
C PRO A 3 37.97 14.29 -20.21
N GLY A 4 36.66 14.40 -20.35
CA GLY A 4 35.79 14.76 -19.24
C GLY A 4 35.92 13.71 -18.13
N THR A 5 36.36 14.15 -16.95
CA THR A 5 36.27 13.40 -15.71
C THR A 5 34.82 12.95 -15.49
N PRO A 6 34.55 11.68 -15.16
CA PRO A 6 33.21 11.24 -14.78
C PRO A 6 32.83 12.01 -13.53
N THR A 7 31.79 12.84 -13.61
CA THR A 7 31.15 13.41 -12.43
C THR A 7 30.61 12.23 -11.63
N GLU A 8 31.23 11.94 -10.48
CA GLU A 8 30.67 11.00 -9.50
C GLU A 8 29.27 11.51 -9.14
N SER A 9 28.24 10.86 -9.69
CA SER A 9 26.86 11.11 -9.29
C SER A 9 26.69 10.58 -7.88
N LYS A 10 26.90 11.44 -6.88
CA LYS A 10 26.56 11.12 -5.49
C LYS A 10 25.09 10.71 -5.46
N LEU A 11 24.83 9.51 -4.95
CA LEU A 11 23.47 9.06 -4.68
C LEU A 11 22.86 10.03 -3.66
N ASP A 12 21.61 10.42 -3.91
CA ASP A 12 20.84 11.22 -2.95
C ASP A 12 20.78 10.49 -1.60
N GLU A 13 21.05 11.19 -0.51
CA GLU A 13 21.00 10.65 0.85
C GLU A 13 19.60 10.08 1.16
N ASN A 14 18.56 10.57 0.49
CA ASN A 14 17.18 10.13 0.67
C ASN A 14 16.78 8.92 -0.18
N MET A 15 17.68 8.34 -0.99
CA MET A 15 17.35 7.29 -1.96
C MET A 15 16.66 6.06 -1.35
N PHE A 16 16.97 5.74 -0.09
CA PHE A 16 16.42 4.58 0.62
C PHE A 16 15.42 4.96 1.71
N HIS A 17 15.02 6.23 1.81
CA HIS A 17 14.04 6.64 2.80
C HIS A 17 12.66 6.08 2.46
N PHE A 18 11.98 5.55 3.49
CA PHE A 18 10.58 5.24 3.38
C PHE A 18 9.77 6.54 3.23
N PRO A 19 8.82 6.63 2.28
CA PRO A 19 8.09 7.87 2.05
C PRO A 19 7.23 8.26 3.26
N THR A 20 7.09 9.57 3.47
CA THR A 20 6.23 10.12 4.52
C THR A 20 4.77 9.70 4.30
N CYS A 21 4.20 9.00 5.28
CA CYS A 21 2.80 8.57 5.30
C CYS A 21 2.38 8.24 6.73
N ARG A 22 1.10 7.94 6.95
CA ARG A 22 0.61 7.44 8.24
C ARG A 22 0.63 5.92 8.27
N VAL A 23 1.06 5.39 9.41
CA VAL A 23 0.94 3.97 9.78
C VAL A 23 0.12 3.87 11.06
N SER A 24 -0.49 2.70 11.32
CA SER A 24 -1.17 2.45 12.58
C SER A 24 -0.20 2.53 13.75
N GLU A 25 -0.66 3.04 14.90
CA GLU A 25 0.16 3.24 16.10
C GLU A 25 0.85 1.96 16.58
N CYS A 26 0.21 0.80 16.40
CA CYS A 26 0.76 -0.50 16.77
C CYS A 26 1.93 -0.98 15.88
N ILE A 27 2.15 -0.38 14.71
CA ILE A 27 3.17 -0.85 13.76
C ILE A 27 4.60 -0.53 14.24
N PRO A 28 4.91 0.70 14.70
CA PRO A 28 6.18 0.98 15.36
C PRO A 28 6.43 0.08 16.58
N GLU A 29 5.39 -0.20 17.38
CA GLU A 29 5.49 -1.09 18.55
C GLU A 29 5.78 -2.54 18.14
N PHE A 30 5.10 -3.02 17.10
CA PHE A 30 5.35 -4.33 16.49
C PHE A 30 6.81 -4.44 16.02
N CYS A 31 7.31 -3.43 15.29
CA CYS A 31 8.70 -3.40 14.88
C CYS A 31 9.63 -3.46 16.10
N ASN A 32 9.40 -2.63 17.11
CA ASN A 32 10.23 -2.61 18.32
C ASN A 32 10.30 -3.98 19.00
N LEU A 33 9.18 -4.71 19.07
CA LEU A 33 9.15 -6.08 19.60
C LEU A 33 9.99 -7.05 18.77
N VAL A 34 9.90 -6.99 17.43
CA VAL A 34 10.73 -7.77 16.51
C VAL A 34 12.21 -7.47 16.74
N TYR A 35 12.59 -6.18 16.77
CA TYR A 35 13.98 -5.76 16.99
C TYR A 35 14.52 -6.25 18.32
N THR A 36 13.75 -6.10 19.40
CA THR A 36 14.14 -6.57 20.74
C THR A 36 14.35 -8.09 20.74
N THR A 37 13.42 -8.84 20.14
CA THR A 37 13.52 -10.31 20.01
C THR A 37 14.78 -10.73 19.23
N LEU A 38 15.13 -9.99 18.17
CA LEU A 38 16.33 -10.25 17.38
C LEU A 38 17.62 -9.90 18.12
N VAL A 39 17.62 -8.85 18.94
CA VAL A 39 18.75 -8.53 19.83
C VAL A 39 18.96 -9.66 20.83
N GLU A 40 17.91 -10.12 21.51
CA GLU A 40 17.99 -11.26 22.44
C GLU A 40 18.48 -12.54 21.74
N ALA A 41 18.09 -12.75 20.47
CA ALA A 41 18.57 -13.87 19.68
C ALA A 41 20.09 -13.83 19.43
N THR A 42 20.70 -12.64 19.36
CA THR A 42 22.15 -12.49 19.21
C THR A 42 22.92 -12.74 20.51
N GLU A 43 22.28 -12.53 21.66
CA GLU A 43 22.90 -12.64 22.98
C GLU A 43 22.68 -14.03 23.62
N SER A 44 21.66 -14.76 23.17
CA SER A 44 21.24 -16.04 23.76
C SER A 44 22.08 -17.25 23.33
N ASN A 45 22.19 -18.24 24.23
CA ASN A 45 22.78 -19.55 23.95
C ASN A 45 21.82 -20.48 23.18
N LYS A 46 22.34 -21.60 22.66
CA LYS A 46 21.50 -22.67 22.07
C LYS A 46 20.66 -23.37 23.16
N PRO A 47 19.41 -23.81 22.86
CA PRO A 47 18.67 -23.62 21.61
C PRO A 47 17.89 -22.29 21.54
N GLY A 48 18.02 -21.42 22.55
CA GLY A 48 17.25 -20.17 22.69
C GLY A 48 17.41 -19.21 21.51
N ASN A 49 18.64 -18.99 21.03
CA ASN A 49 18.88 -18.10 19.88
C ASN A 49 18.12 -18.50 18.61
N VAL A 50 18.06 -19.81 18.30
CA VAL A 50 17.31 -20.32 17.15
C VAL A 50 15.83 -20.05 17.33
N LYS A 51 15.29 -20.36 18.51
CA LYS A 51 13.87 -20.12 18.81
C LYS A 51 13.51 -18.65 18.69
N LEU A 52 14.30 -17.75 19.28
CA LEU A 52 14.04 -16.30 19.24
C LEU A 52 14.10 -15.74 17.80
N PHE A 53 15.06 -16.18 16.98
CA PHE A 53 15.11 -15.78 15.58
C PHE A 53 13.83 -16.16 14.83
N TYR A 54 13.38 -17.42 14.96
CA TYR A 54 12.14 -17.87 14.34
C TYR A 54 10.90 -17.25 14.98
N THR A 55 10.91 -16.91 16.27
CA THR A 55 9.84 -16.14 16.90
C THR A 55 9.68 -14.77 16.24
N ALA A 56 10.77 -14.03 16.04
CA ALA A 56 10.74 -12.74 15.35
C ALA A 56 10.21 -12.87 13.92
N ARG A 57 10.59 -13.94 13.22
CA ARG A 57 10.07 -14.25 11.89
C ARG A 57 8.57 -14.57 11.92
N ASN A 58 8.14 -15.43 12.85
CA ASN A 58 6.74 -15.84 13.01
C ASN A 58 5.82 -14.66 13.33
N MET A 59 6.32 -13.58 13.95
CA MET A 59 5.52 -12.36 14.15
C MET A 59 5.05 -11.75 12.82
N PHE A 60 5.90 -11.73 11.79
CA PHE A 60 5.50 -11.27 10.45
C PHE A 60 4.55 -12.25 9.78
N GLU A 61 4.81 -13.56 9.89
CA GLU A 61 3.92 -14.60 9.36
C GLU A 61 2.52 -14.52 9.99
N LEU A 62 2.45 -14.26 11.31
CA LEU A 62 1.20 -14.01 12.00
C LEU A 62 0.51 -12.74 11.50
N TYR A 63 1.25 -11.64 11.31
CA TYR A 63 0.67 -10.42 10.74
C TYR A 63 0.00 -10.69 9.38
N LEU A 64 0.70 -11.42 8.49
CA LEU A 64 0.22 -11.76 7.15
C LEU A 64 -1.11 -12.54 7.14
N VAL A 65 -1.39 -13.29 8.21
CA VAL A 65 -2.61 -14.12 8.30
C VAL A 65 -3.68 -13.44 9.14
N VAL A 66 -3.31 -12.92 10.30
CA VAL A 66 -4.26 -12.45 11.32
C VAL A 66 -4.89 -11.12 10.91
N VAL A 67 -4.11 -10.15 10.45
CA VAL A 67 -4.62 -8.81 10.13
C VAL A 67 -5.68 -8.83 9.01
N PRO A 68 -5.43 -9.45 7.83
CA PRO A 68 -6.45 -9.49 6.79
C PRO A 68 -7.67 -10.33 7.16
N THR A 69 -7.51 -11.33 8.03
CA THR A 69 -8.64 -12.17 8.49
C THR A 69 -9.50 -11.43 9.50
N TYR A 70 -8.87 -10.77 10.49
CA TYR A 70 -9.58 -10.13 11.58
C TYR A 70 -10.27 -8.84 11.14
N TYR A 71 -9.61 -8.04 10.27
CA TYR A 71 -10.13 -6.76 9.80
C TYR A 71 -10.73 -6.85 8.39
N GLU A 72 -11.12 -8.04 7.92
CA GLU A 72 -11.57 -8.26 6.53
C GLU A 72 -12.65 -7.26 6.10
N GLU A 73 -13.70 -7.10 6.92
CA GLU A 73 -14.81 -6.20 6.63
C GLU A 73 -14.37 -4.74 6.61
N ASP A 74 -13.63 -4.29 7.62
CA ASP A 74 -13.14 -2.90 7.70
C ASP A 74 -12.23 -2.55 6.52
N LEU A 75 -11.33 -3.47 6.13
CA LEU A 75 -10.43 -3.30 5.00
C LEU A 75 -11.20 -3.20 3.68
N ARG A 76 -12.31 -3.94 3.54
CA ARG A 76 -13.16 -3.91 2.35
C ARG A 76 -14.11 -2.72 2.31
N GLU A 77 -14.62 -2.29 3.45
CA GLU A 77 -15.67 -1.27 3.52
C GLU A 77 -15.12 0.15 3.68
N LEU A 78 -14.02 0.32 4.41
CA LEU A 78 -13.53 1.64 4.82
C LEU A 78 -12.29 2.06 3.99
N PRO A 79 -12.40 3.08 3.11
CA PRO A 79 -11.25 3.53 2.30
C PRO A 79 -10.03 3.96 3.11
N GLN A 80 -10.26 4.47 4.32
CA GLN A 80 -9.19 4.87 5.24
C GLN A 80 -8.40 3.67 5.75
N MET A 81 -9.08 2.55 6.04
CA MET A 81 -8.47 1.35 6.62
C MET A 81 -7.65 0.62 5.58
N SER A 82 -8.13 0.51 4.33
CA SER A 82 -7.36 -0.11 3.25
C SER A 82 -6.09 0.69 2.93
N ALA A 83 -6.17 2.03 2.90
CA ALA A 83 -5.02 2.91 2.69
C ALA A 83 -4.00 2.83 3.85
N LEU A 84 -4.48 2.80 5.09
CA LEU A 84 -3.61 2.65 6.26
C LEU A 84 -2.93 1.28 6.29
N HIS A 85 -3.67 0.21 5.95
CA HIS A 85 -3.13 -1.13 5.86
C HIS A 85 -2.10 -1.29 4.74
N TYR A 86 -2.32 -0.66 3.58
CA TYR A 86 -1.31 -0.56 2.52
C TYR A 86 -0.01 0.04 3.05
N ASN A 87 -0.08 1.19 3.74
CA ASN A 87 1.10 1.83 4.31
C ASN A 87 1.79 0.94 5.36
N ASN A 88 1.02 0.31 6.25
CA ASN A 88 1.56 -0.60 7.27
C ASN A 88 2.37 -1.72 6.60
N CYS A 89 1.80 -2.36 5.57
CA CYS A 89 2.48 -3.42 4.82
C CYS A 89 3.75 -2.91 4.14
N MET A 90 3.70 -1.73 3.51
CA MET A 90 4.87 -1.12 2.88
C MET A 90 5.97 -0.79 3.90
N TYR A 91 5.59 -0.30 5.07
CA TYR A 91 6.50 0.03 6.16
C TYR A 91 7.16 -1.24 6.73
N LEU A 92 6.38 -2.29 7.01
CA LEU A 92 6.90 -3.57 7.46
C LEU A 92 7.83 -4.21 6.40
N ALA A 93 7.44 -4.16 5.13
CA ALA A 93 8.28 -4.61 4.02
C ALA A 93 9.60 -3.82 3.93
N HIS A 94 9.58 -2.53 4.24
CA HIS A 94 10.78 -1.70 4.28
C HIS A 94 11.75 -2.15 5.38
N HIS A 95 11.26 -2.47 6.59
CA HIS A 95 12.09 -3.07 7.63
C HIS A 95 12.65 -4.43 7.22
N LEU A 96 11.84 -5.30 6.62
CA LEU A 96 12.26 -6.62 6.14
C LEU A 96 13.42 -6.58 5.13
N LEU A 97 13.56 -5.50 4.33
CA LEU A 97 14.71 -5.30 3.43
C LEU A 97 16.04 -5.25 4.17
N THR A 98 16.05 -4.71 5.39
CA THR A 98 17.29 -4.38 6.10
C THR A 98 17.56 -5.27 7.31
N LEU A 99 16.52 -5.86 7.92
CA LEU A 99 16.64 -6.73 9.10
C LEU A 99 17.66 -7.86 8.91
N GLY A 100 17.62 -8.55 7.76
CA GLY A 100 18.58 -9.61 7.45
C GLY A 100 20.02 -9.09 7.48
N HIS A 101 20.30 -7.99 6.80
CA HIS A 101 21.64 -7.39 6.77
C HIS A 101 22.09 -6.87 8.15
N GLN A 102 21.20 -6.25 8.91
CA GLN A 102 21.50 -5.65 10.21
C GLN A 102 21.88 -6.69 11.28
N PHE A 103 21.23 -7.86 11.26
CA PHE A 103 21.38 -8.88 12.30
C PHE A 103 22.26 -10.06 11.89
N LEU A 104 22.34 -10.42 10.60
CA LEU A 104 23.13 -11.58 10.14
C LEU A 104 24.59 -11.58 10.65
N PRO A 105 25.34 -10.46 10.65
CA PRO A 105 26.71 -10.43 11.18
C PRO A 105 26.80 -10.72 12.68
N LYS A 106 25.75 -10.38 13.43
CA LYS A 106 25.65 -10.51 14.90
C LYS A 106 25.08 -11.86 15.34
N LEU A 107 24.43 -12.59 14.43
CA LEU A 107 23.87 -13.89 14.75
C LEU A 107 24.98 -14.94 14.97
N PRO A 108 24.73 -15.96 15.81
CA PRO A 108 25.62 -17.10 15.96
C PRO A 108 25.92 -17.84 14.64
N GLU A 109 27.12 -18.43 14.52
CA GLU A 109 27.61 -19.07 13.27
C GLU A 109 26.74 -20.22 12.72
N HIS A 110 25.96 -20.91 13.56
CA HIS A 110 25.02 -21.92 13.07
C HIS A 110 23.78 -21.32 12.40
N LEU A 111 23.35 -20.13 12.82
CA LEU A 111 22.25 -19.41 12.17
C LEU A 111 22.74 -18.73 10.89
N LYS A 112 23.96 -18.16 10.90
CA LYS A 112 24.61 -17.59 9.70
C LYS A 112 24.78 -18.59 8.57
N ARG A 113 25.19 -19.82 8.90
CA ARG A 113 25.30 -20.93 7.93
C ARG A 113 23.96 -21.52 7.51
N GLY A 114 22.90 -21.26 8.28
CA GLY A 114 21.54 -21.61 7.94
C GLY A 114 20.88 -20.57 7.01
N ALA A 115 19.68 -20.87 6.54
CA ALA A 115 18.88 -19.95 5.73
C ALA A 115 18.17 -18.87 6.58
N ALA A 116 18.87 -18.25 7.53
CA ALA A 116 18.32 -17.19 8.37
C ALA A 116 18.12 -15.91 7.54
N THR A 117 16.90 -15.72 7.02
CA THR A 117 16.56 -14.60 6.15
C THR A 117 15.15 -14.08 6.41
N PHE A 118 14.92 -12.84 5.97
CA PHE A 118 13.64 -12.13 5.97
C PHE A 118 13.19 -11.74 4.56
N VAL A 119 14.06 -11.92 3.56
CA VAL A 119 13.88 -11.38 2.20
C VAL A 119 12.67 -12.01 1.50
N ASP A 120 12.42 -13.28 1.78
CA ASP A 120 11.30 -14.03 1.23
C ASP A 120 9.92 -13.54 1.74
N MET A 121 9.88 -12.81 2.87
CA MET A 121 8.65 -12.23 3.42
C MET A 121 8.33 -10.84 2.86
N ILE A 122 9.26 -10.20 2.14
CA ILE A 122 9.07 -8.85 1.59
C ILE A 122 7.93 -8.86 0.57
N SER A 123 7.97 -9.76 -0.40
CA SER A 123 6.97 -9.83 -1.48
C SER A 123 5.58 -10.19 -0.95
N PRO A 124 5.40 -11.21 -0.08
CA PRO A 124 4.11 -11.46 0.57
C PRO A 124 3.55 -10.25 1.30
N MET A 125 4.39 -9.51 2.04
CA MET A 125 3.95 -8.31 2.77
C MET A 125 3.50 -7.20 1.83
N ARG A 126 4.27 -6.90 0.77
CA ARG A 126 3.87 -5.90 -0.23
C ARG A 126 2.58 -6.28 -0.94
N ASN A 127 2.51 -7.52 -1.41
CA ASN A 127 1.35 -8.04 -2.14
C ASN A 127 0.08 -7.97 -1.28
N LEU A 128 0.19 -8.21 0.03
CA LEU A 128 -0.94 -8.10 0.95
C LEU A 128 -1.52 -6.68 0.98
N GLY A 129 -0.65 -5.67 1.14
CA GLY A 129 -1.05 -4.27 1.15
C GLY A 129 -1.56 -3.79 -0.22
N GLU A 130 -0.84 -4.12 -1.30
CA GLU A 130 -1.19 -3.76 -2.67
C GLU A 130 -2.56 -4.31 -3.05
N LYS A 131 -2.78 -5.62 -2.88
CA LYS A 131 -4.04 -6.26 -3.21
C LYS A 131 -5.22 -5.63 -2.46
N CYS A 132 -5.06 -5.37 -1.16
CA CYS A 132 -6.11 -4.73 -0.35
C CYS A 132 -6.48 -3.34 -0.90
N PHE A 133 -5.47 -2.53 -1.26
CA PHE A 133 -5.73 -1.19 -1.79
C PHE A 133 -6.27 -1.22 -3.22
N GLU A 134 -5.80 -2.13 -4.06
CA GLU A 134 -6.33 -2.38 -5.41
C GLU A 134 -7.80 -2.81 -5.37
N ASP A 135 -8.18 -3.70 -4.45
CA ASP A 135 -9.57 -4.11 -4.23
C ASP A 135 -10.43 -2.90 -3.90
N GLN A 136 -9.91 -1.98 -3.08
CA GLN A 136 -10.61 -0.75 -2.76
C GLN A 136 -10.72 0.19 -3.97
N LEU A 137 -9.67 0.35 -4.78
CA LEU A 137 -9.73 1.15 -6.01
C LEU A 137 -10.76 0.58 -7.00
N ARG A 138 -10.83 -0.74 -7.13
CA ARG A 138 -11.84 -1.41 -7.97
C ARG A 138 -13.25 -1.15 -7.45
N LYS A 139 -13.47 -1.29 -6.15
CA LYS A 139 -14.77 -0.97 -5.51
C LYS A 139 -15.18 0.48 -5.75
N GLN A 140 -14.27 1.43 -5.54
CA GLN A 140 -14.58 2.85 -5.79
C GLN A 140 -14.83 3.12 -7.27
N SER A 141 -14.14 2.42 -8.17
CA SER A 141 -14.36 2.53 -9.62
C SER A 141 -15.79 2.08 -9.99
N HIS A 142 -16.26 0.94 -9.47
CA HIS A 142 -17.63 0.50 -9.68
C HIS A 142 -18.66 1.50 -9.15
N ILE A 143 -18.46 2.03 -7.93
CA ILE A 143 -19.35 3.06 -7.37
C ILE A 143 -19.43 4.29 -8.28
N LEU A 144 -18.31 4.75 -8.84
CA LEU A 144 -18.28 5.90 -9.75
C LEU A 144 -19.00 5.61 -11.07
N LEU A 145 -18.85 4.40 -11.61
CA LEU A 145 -19.56 3.96 -12.82
C LEU A 145 -21.06 3.83 -12.56
N ASP A 146 -21.47 3.25 -11.42
CA ASP A 146 -22.88 3.12 -11.04
C ASP A 146 -23.57 4.48 -10.88
N ILE A 147 -22.85 5.49 -10.35
CA ILE A 147 -23.35 6.88 -10.27
C ILE A 147 -23.61 7.46 -11.67
N LEU A 148 -22.75 7.15 -12.64
CA LEU A 148 -22.90 7.58 -14.03
C LEU A 148 -24.00 6.80 -14.76
N ASP A 149 -24.20 5.52 -14.44
CA ASP A 149 -25.21 4.66 -15.06
C ASP A 149 -26.62 4.83 -14.46
N GLY A 150 -26.72 5.22 -13.18
CA GLY A 150 -27.98 5.41 -12.44
C GLY A 150 -28.96 6.45 -13.00
N GLY A 151 -28.59 7.11 -14.10
CA GLY A 151 -29.47 7.93 -14.93
C GLY A 151 -30.15 7.20 -16.10
N GLY A 152 -30.01 5.87 -16.22
CA GLY A 152 -30.50 5.12 -17.38
C GLY A 152 -29.61 5.23 -18.61
N GLY A 153 -28.35 5.63 -18.42
CA GLY A 153 -27.53 6.16 -19.51
C GLY A 153 -27.98 7.55 -19.92
N PHE A 154 -27.22 8.20 -20.79
CA PHE A 154 -27.53 9.57 -21.25
C PHE A 154 -28.66 9.60 -22.30
N THR A 155 -29.37 8.48 -22.48
CA THR A 155 -30.30 8.21 -23.59
C THR A 155 -31.62 8.97 -23.50
N ASP A 156 -31.92 9.63 -22.38
CA ASP A 156 -33.00 10.64 -22.27
C ASP A 156 -32.45 11.88 -21.54
N LEU A 157 -31.97 12.84 -22.33
CA LEU A 157 -31.34 14.10 -21.92
C LEU A 157 -32.30 15.03 -21.14
N TYR A 158 -32.59 14.69 -19.89
CA TYR A 158 -32.77 15.74 -18.90
C TYR A 158 -31.37 16.17 -18.45
N ALA A 159 -30.88 17.29 -18.99
CA ALA A 159 -29.57 17.86 -18.65
C ALA A 159 -29.31 17.93 -17.12
N THR A 160 -30.38 18.03 -16.34
CA THR A 160 -30.37 18.02 -14.87
C THR A 160 -29.97 16.69 -14.25
N LEU A 161 -30.22 15.55 -14.91
CA LEU A 161 -29.83 14.22 -14.41
C LEU A 161 -28.34 13.97 -14.61
N VAL A 162 -27.84 14.33 -15.80
CA VAL A 162 -26.42 14.32 -16.14
C VAL A 162 -25.61 15.20 -15.18
N GLU A 163 -26.08 16.44 -14.97
CA GLU A 163 -25.44 17.37 -14.06
C GLU A 163 -25.36 16.79 -12.64
N LYS A 164 -26.44 16.16 -12.15
CA LYS A 164 -26.48 15.50 -10.84
C LYS A 164 -25.47 14.35 -10.75
N SER A 165 -25.38 13.49 -11.75
CA SER A 165 -24.42 12.37 -11.76
C SER A 165 -22.97 12.88 -11.74
N ILE A 166 -22.64 13.92 -12.52
CA ILE A 166 -21.30 14.55 -12.49
C ILE A 166 -21.01 15.15 -11.11
N GLN A 167 -21.99 15.84 -10.51
CA GLN A 167 -21.84 16.40 -9.17
C GLN A 167 -21.62 15.31 -8.12
N GLN A 168 -22.30 14.17 -8.23
CA GLN A 168 -22.13 13.01 -7.35
C GLN A 168 -20.76 12.35 -7.50
N VAL A 169 -20.27 12.17 -8.74
CA VAL A 169 -18.89 11.71 -9.01
C VAL A 169 -17.87 12.66 -8.37
N CYS A 170 -18.02 13.96 -8.59
CA CYS A 170 -17.15 14.98 -7.99
C CYS A 170 -17.17 14.90 -6.46
N LEU A 171 -18.34 14.72 -5.86
CA LEU A 171 -18.51 14.58 -4.42
C LEU A 171 -17.79 13.33 -3.91
N GLN A 172 -17.92 12.19 -4.60
CA GLN A 172 -17.28 10.93 -4.21
C GLN A 172 -15.75 11.03 -4.29
N LEU A 173 -15.21 11.58 -5.38
CA LEU A 173 -13.77 11.80 -5.53
C LEU A 173 -13.22 12.74 -4.45
N ARG A 174 -13.95 13.81 -4.09
CA ARG A 174 -13.56 14.71 -2.99
C ARG A 174 -13.56 14.02 -1.63
N LYS A 175 -14.53 13.14 -1.36
CA LYS A 175 -14.56 12.34 -0.13
C LYS A 175 -13.33 11.44 -0.03
N LEU A 176 -13.01 10.70 -1.09
CA LEU A 176 -11.82 9.84 -1.13
C LEU A 176 -10.53 10.66 -1.00
N SER A 177 -10.45 11.79 -1.70
CA SER A 177 -9.32 12.71 -1.63
C SER A 177 -9.06 13.16 -0.20
N ARG A 178 -10.09 13.61 0.52
CA ARG A 178 -9.97 14.05 1.92
C ARG A 178 -9.46 12.94 2.84
N VAL A 179 -9.91 11.70 2.63
CA VAL A 179 -9.52 10.56 3.46
C VAL A 179 -8.08 10.12 3.18
N TRP A 180 -7.68 10.03 1.91
CA TRP A 180 -6.39 9.47 1.52
C TRP A 180 -5.23 10.45 1.59
N LYS A 181 -5.48 11.76 1.41
CA LYS A 181 -4.44 12.79 1.33
C LYS A 181 -3.50 12.79 2.54
N ASP A 182 -4.04 12.63 3.73
CA ASP A 182 -3.26 12.68 4.96
C ASP A 182 -2.71 11.31 5.38
N ILE A 183 -3.09 10.24 4.68
CA ILE A 183 -2.70 8.86 4.99
C ILE A 183 -1.60 8.41 4.03
N LEU A 184 -1.84 8.44 2.73
CA LEU A 184 -0.98 7.84 1.70
C LEU A 184 0.24 8.71 1.37
N PRO A 185 1.35 8.10 0.91
CA PRO A 185 2.40 8.82 0.21
C PRO A 185 1.86 9.63 -0.97
N GLU A 186 2.46 10.79 -1.23
CA GLU A 186 1.96 11.74 -2.24
C GLU A 186 1.83 11.13 -3.65
N ASN A 187 2.80 10.31 -4.07
CA ASN A 187 2.78 9.65 -5.37
C ASN A 187 1.64 8.62 -5.47
N ILE A 188 1.42 7.83 -4.41
CA ILE A 188 0.37 6.81 -4.36
C ILE A 188 -1.01 7.49 -4.33
N TYR A 189 -1.17 8.52 -3.50
CA TYR A 189 -2.38 9.32 -3.43
C TYR A 189 -2.77 9.92 -4.79
N LYS A 190 -1.82 10.58 -5.47
CA LYS A 190 -2.05 11.19 -6.79
C LYS A 190 -2.39 10.14 -7.84
N SER A 191 -1.67 9.01 -7.85
CA SER A 191 -1.91 7.91 -8.77
C SER A 191 -3.31 7.31 -8.59
N ALA A 192 -3.70 7.04 -7.35
CA ALA A 192 -5.01 6.50 -6.99
C ALA A 192 -6.15 7.41 -7.45
N LEU A 193 -6.12 8.70 -7.08
CA LEU A 193 -7.16 9.65 -7.50
C LEU A 193 -7.15 9.90 -9.01
N GLY A 194 -5.97 10.01 -9.61
CA GLY A 194 -5.83 10.19 -11.05
C GLY A 194 -6.45 9.04 -11.83
N THR A 195 -6.26 7.81 -11.35
CA THR A 195 -6.87 6.60 -11.93
C THR A 195 -8.39 6.65 -11.86
N LEU A 196 -8.97 6.94 -10.69
CA LEU A 196 -10.43 7.02 -10.53
C LEU A 196 -11.06 8.15 -11.35
N LEU A 197 -10.39 9.31 -11.41
CA LEU A 197 -10.81 10.43 -12.25
C LEU A 197 -10.78 10.04 -13.73
N ASN A 198 -9.70 9.41 -14.20
CA ASN A 198 -9.57 8.97 -15.58
C ASN A 198 -10.66 7.95 -15.96
N ILE A 199 -10.98 7.00 -15.09
CA ILE A 199 -12.08 6.04 -15.31
C ILE A 199 -13.42 6.78 -15.49
N SER A 200 -13.71 7.73 -14.59
CA SER A 200 -14.94 8.51 -14.63
C SER A 200 -15.06 9.34 -15.90
N LEU A 201 -13.96 10.00 -16.31
CA LEU A 201 -13.90 10.82 -17.53
C LEU A 201 -14.07 9.97 -18.79
N ASN A 202 -13.41 8.82 -18.88
CA ASN A 202 -13.55 7.93 -20.04
C ASN A 202 -14.97 7.40 -20.18
N LYS A 203 -15.63 7.05 -19.07
CA LYS A 203 -17.06 6.67 -19.10
C LYS A 203 -17.94 7.82 -19.59
N PHE A 204 -17.75 9.01 -19.02
CA PHE A 204 -18.48 10.21 -19.42
C PHE A 204 -18.33 10.53 -20.92
N LEU A 205 -17.10 10.49 -21.44
CA LEU A 205 -16.82 10.69 -22.86
C LEU A 205 -17.48 9.62 -23.73
N ALA A 206 -17.39 8.35 -23.32
CA ALA A 206 -18.00 7.25 -24.04
C ALA A 206 -19.53 7.40 -24.12
N ASP A 207 -20.16 7.88 -23.05
CA ASP A 207 -21.60 8.10 -23.05
C ASP A 207 -22.02 9.30 -23.91
N ILE A 208 -21.27 10.42 -23.89
CA ILE A 208 -21.51 11.55 -24.79
C ILE A 208 -21.41 11.14 -26.26
N LEU A 209 -20.36 10.38 -26.61
CA LEU A 209 -20.15 9.94 -28.00
C LEU A 209 -21.28 9.05 -28.52
N LYS A 210 -21.93 8.28 -27.64
CA LYS A 210 -23.11 7.49 -28.03
C LYS A 210 -24.29 8.38 -28.44
N LEU A 211 -24.45 9.54 -27.79
CA LEU A 211 -25.52 10.48 -28.14
C LEU A 211 -25.30 11.11 -29.51
N GLU A 212 -24.05 11.32 -29.93
CA GLU A 212 -23.73 11.85 -31.25
C GLU A 212 -24.01 10.85 -32.37
N VAL A 213 -23.93 9.54 -32.09
CA VAL A 213 -24.19 8.46 -33.05
C VAL A 213 -25.69 8.14 -33.17
N GLU A 214 -26.49 8.44 -32.13
CA GLU A 214 -27.93 8.22 -32.10
C GLU A 214 -28.77 9.42 -32.59
N ALA A 215 -28.14 10.59 -32.79
CA ALA A 215 -28.76 11.83 -33.29
C ALA A 215 -28.62 12.00 -34.82
#